data_AF-A0A6L9YSB9-F1
#
_entry.id   AF-A0A6L9YSB9-F1
#
_cell.length_a   1.000
_cell.length_b   1.000
_cell.length_c   1.000
_cell.angle_alpha   90.00
_cell.angle_beta   90.00
_cell.angle_gamma   90.00
#
_symmetry.space_group_name_H-M   'P 1'
#
loop_
_entity.id
_entity.type
_entity.pdbx_description
1 polymer ?
#
loop_
_entity_poly.entity_id
_entity_poly.type
_entity_poly.pdbx_seq_one_letter_code
_entity_poly.pdbx_strand_id
1 'polypeptide(L)'
;MKNNKHIAMWSCPRSRSTAMPRAFEQLDECMVFDEPLFGAYLVKRGLDQPCEEREVGQYLETNHEKVIQKITGSLPEGVSFSFQKHQSKHALPEFGRNWLKSLNNFFLIRNPKEIILSYHKLYKKKLTMDHIGIEYHYNLFREIELLIGKKAVVIDSIDIVNNTRKVLLFLCSEFQIKFSEKMLNWEVNPKASKLLQIEKSPYSRGWYSNVLGSRVFINKQQDLDFPEELNPLLEACMPYYNKLSQYRVTFNG
;
A
#
# COMPACT_ATOMS: atom_id res chain seq x y z
N MET A 1 -18.28 9.56 21.76
CA MET A 1 -17.50 8.45 21.19
C MET A 1 -16.22 9.04 20.62
N LYS A 2 -15.03 8.55 21.00
CA LYS A 2 -13.78 8.95 20.34
C LYS A 2 -13.94 8.64 18.84
N ASN A 3 -13.82 9.63 17.98
CA ASN A 3 -13.84 9.41 16.54
C ASN A 3 -12.48 8.79 16.15
N ASN A 4 -12.39 7.47 16.14
CA ASN A 4 -11.14 6.77 15.86
C ASN A 4 -10.72 7.06 14.41
N LYS A 5 -9.52 7.60 14.23
CA LYS A 5 -8.99 7.92 12.90
C LYS A 5 -8.28 6.69 12.34
N HIS A 6 -8.94 5.99 11.44
CA HIS A 6 -8.32 4.92 10.66
C HIS A 6 -7.95 5.46 9.28
N ILE A 7 -6.66 5.50 8.96
CA ILE A 7 -6.14 6.00 7.69
C ILE A 7 -5.74 4.79 6.85
N ALA A 8 -6.32 4.66 5.66
CA ALA A 8 -6.07 3.56 4.74
C ALA A 8 -5.42 4.07 3.44
N MET A 9 -4.17 3.65 3.22
CA MET A 9 -3.49 3.81 1.95
C MET A 9 -3.74 2.59 1.07
N TRP A 10 -4.28 2.81 -0.11
CA TRP A 10 -4.46 1.81 -1.14
C TRP A 10 -3.36 1.93 -2.18
N SER A 11 -2.78 0.83 -2.62
CA SER A 11 -1.79 0.85 -3.71
C SER A 11 -1.88 -0.39 -4.59
N CYS A 12 -1.29 -0.30 -5.78
CA CYS A 12 -0.85 -1.50 -6.50
C CYS A 12 0.37 -2.10 -5.78
N PRO A 13 0.68 -3.40 -5.98
CA PRO A 13 1.97 -3.93 -5.57
C PRO A 13 3.12 -3.14 -6.21
N ARG A 14 4.29 -3.16 -5.58
CA ARG A 14 5.51 -2.49 -6.08
C ARG A 14 5.36 -0.96 -6.29
N SER A 15 4.45 -0.31 -5.58
CA SER A 15 4.20 1.15 -5.72
C SER A 15 5.01 2.03 -4.74
N ARG A 16 6.19 1.57 -4.28
CA ARG A 16 6.98 2.22 -3.21
C ARG A 16 6.24 2.40 -1.86
N SER A 17 5.08 1.77 -1.72
CA SER A 17 4.16 1.88 -0.59
C SER A 17 4.76 1.51 0.76
N THR A 18 5.75 0.61 0.81
CA THR A 18 6.29 0.09 2.08
C THR A 18 7.07 1.13 2.89
N ALA A 19 7.59 2.19 2.26
CA ALA A 19 8.22 3.28 3.00
C ALA A 19 7.21 4.05 3.88
N MET A 20 5.91 4.01 3.54
CA MET A 20 4.88 4.70 4.31
C MET A 20 4.65 4.07 5.70
N PRO A 21 4.40 2.75 5.86
CA PRO A 21 4.38 2.12 7.18
C PRO A 21 5.61 2.44 8.02
N ARG A 22 6.80 2.51 7.41
CA ARG A 22 8.06 2.86 8.10
C ARG A 22 8.07 4.28 8.65
N ALA A 23 7.48 5.24 7.94
CA ALA A 23 7.33 6.61 8.42
C ALA A 23 6.30 6.71 9.58
N PHE A 24 5.18 6.01 9.46
CA PHE A 24 4.09 6.07 10.44
C PHE A 24 4.39 5.30 11.73
N GLU A 25 5.18 4.23 11.69
CA GLU A 25 5.57 3.49 12.91
C GLU A 25 6.57 4.24 13.80
N GLN A 26 7.12 5.37 13.34
CA GLN A 26 7.95 6.27 14.16
C GLN A 26 7.13 7.11 15.15
N LEU A 27 5.80 7.00 15.11
CA LEU A 27 4.88 7.74 15.94
C LEU A 27 4.27 6.81 16.99
N ASP A 28 4.55 7.09 18.27
CA ASP A 28 4.10 6.24 19.38
C ASP A 28 2.56 6.18 19.49
N GLU A 29 1.87 7.23 19.04
CA GLU A 29 0.40 7.31 19.03
C GLU A 29 -0.25 6.65 17.79
N CYS A 30 0.54 6.04 16.91
CA CYS A 30 0.08 5.42 15.66
C CYS A 30 0.17 3.89 15.71
N MET A 31 -0.96 3.22 15.50
CA MET A 31 -0.97 1.78 15.22
C MET A 31 -0.82 1.52 13.73
N VAL A 32 0.21 0.76 13.33
CA VAL A 32 0.48 0.45 11.92
C VAL A 32 0.02 -0.97 11.55
N PHE A 33 -0.65 -1.09 10.40
CA PHE A 33 -0.99 -2.36 9.76
C PHE A 33 -0.39 -2.42 8.36
N ASP A 34 0.40 -3.45 8.08
CA ASP A 34 0.97 -3.72 6.75
C ASP A 34 0.24 -4.92 6.12
N GLU A 35 -0.50 -4.65 5.04
CA GLU A 35 -1.28 -5.60 4.23
C GLU A 35 -2.17 -6.56 5.05
N PRO A 36 -3.04 -6.05 5.94
CA PRO A 36 -3.80 -6.89 6.87
C PRO A 36 -4.76 -7.87 6.18
N LEU A 37 -5.20 -7.57 4.95
CA LEU A 37 -6.10 -8.43 4.16
C LEU A 37 -5.39 -9.56 3.40
N PHE A 38 -4.05 -9.60 3.40
CA PHE A 38 -3.31 -10.53 2.55
C PHE A 38 -3.59 -12.00 2.87
N GLY A 39 -3.61 -12.40 4.14
CA GLY A 39 -3.93 -13.77 4.55
C GLY A 39 -5.31 -14.23 4.07
N ALA A 40 -6.33 -13.39 4.27
CA ALA A 40 -7.68 -13.68 3.81
C ALA A 40 -7.80 -13.73 2.28
N TYR A 41 -7.10 -12.84 1.58
CA TYR A 41 -7.01 -12.84 0.11
C TYR A 41 -6.43 -14.16 -0.42
N LEU A 42 -5.35 -14.66 0.19
CA LEU A 42 -4.70 -15.91 -0.23
C LEU A 42 -5.64 -17.11 -0.10
N VAL A 43 -6.36 -17.23 1.02
CA VAL A 43 -7.31 -18.35 1.21
C VAL A 43 -8.44 -18.31 0.20
N LYS A 44 -8.95 -17.12 -0.14
CA LYS A 44 -10.03 -16.99 -1.13
C LYS A 44 -9.57 -17.27 -2.56
N ARG A 45 -8.34 -16.89 -2.92
CA ARG A 45 -7.78 -17.14 -4.25
C ARG A 45 -7.29 -18.57 -4.45
N GLY A 46 -7.15 -19.34 -3.37
CA GLY A 46 -6.82 -20.76 -3.43
C GLY A 46 -5.35 -21.03 -3.78
N LEU A 47 -5.08 -22.26 -4.24
CA LEU A 47 -3.73 -22.78 -4.41
C LEU A 47 -2.95 -22.20 -5.60
N ASP A 48 -3.57 -21.40 -6.46
CA ASP A 48 -2.92 -20.82 -7.65
C ASP A 48 -1.91 -19.70 -7.31
N GLN A 49 -1.82 -19.30 -6.04
CA GLN A 49 -0.84 -18.29 -5.60
C GLN A 49 0.59 -18.86 -5.60
N PRO A 50 1.62 -18.03 -5.82
CA PRO A 50 3.02 -18.45 -5.71
C PRO A 50 3.32 -19.13 -4.37
N CYS A 51 4.25 -20.10 -4.36
CA CYS A 51 4.58 -20.84 -3.13
C CYS A 51 5.09 -19.92 -2.01
N GLU A 52 5.81 -18.87 -2.40
CA GLU A 52 6.34 -17.83 -1.52
C GLU A 52 5.22 -17.08 -0.80
N GLU A 53 4.13 -16.77 -1.52
CA GLU A 53 2.96 -16.10 -0.96
C GLU A 53 2.20 -17.00 0.01
N ARG A 54 2.02 -18.28 -0.32
CA ARG A 54 1.39 -19.26 0.56
C ARG A 54 2.18 -19.45 1.86
N GLU A 55 3.51 -19.50 1.79
CA GLU A 55 4.36 -19.61 2.98
C GLU A 55 4.20 -18.40 3.90
N VAL A 56 4.23 -17.18 3.36
CA VAL A 56 4.02 -15.97 4.17
C VAL A 56 2.60 -15.95 4.75
N GLY A 57 1.61 -16.36 3.96
CA GLY A 57 0.19 -16.41 4.32
C GLY A 57 -0.14 -17.25 5.54
N GLN A 58 0.64 -18.31 5.83
CA GLN A 58 0.40 -19.21 6.97
C GLN A 58 0.48 -18.49 8.33
N TYR A 59 1.11 -17.32 8.38
CA TYR A 59 1.30 -16.53 9.60
C TYR A 59 0.28 -15.39 9.76
N LEU A 60 -0.69 -15.28 8.86
CA LEU A 60 -1.62 -14.16 8.76
C LEU A 60 -3.04 -14.59 9.15
N GLU A 61 -3.84 -13.63 9.62
CA GLU A 61 -5.27 -13.87 9.85
C GLU A 61 -5.96 -14.12 8.50
N THR A 62 -6.73 -15.20 8.42
CA THR A 62 -7.37 -15.67 7.19
C THR A 62 -8.87 -15.38 7.17
N ASN A 63 -9.46 -15.06 8.33
CA ASN A 63 -10.85 -14.61 8.41
C ASN A 63 -10.93 -13.10 8.14
N HIS A 64 -11.41 -12.72 6.95
CA HIS A 64 -11.56 -11.33 6.56
C HIS A 64 -12.46 -10.50 7.49
N GLU A 65 -13.50 -11.08 8.09
CA GLU A 65 -14.39 -10.36 9.03
C GLU A 65 -13.63 -9.96 10.29
N LYS A 66 -12.80 -10.87 10.83
CA LYS A 66 -11.91 -10.57 11.96
C LYS A 66 -10.89 -9.49 11.61
N VAL A 67 -10.31 -9.56 10.41
CA VAL A 67 -9.39 -8.52 9.93
C VAL A 67 -10.09 -7.17 9.86
N ILE A 68 -11.26 -7.10 9.21
CA ILE A 68 -12.04 -5.87 9.06
C ILE A 68 -12.40 -5.29 10.43
N GLN A 69 -12.94 -6.12 11.33
CA GLN A 69 -13.25 -5.69 12.70
C GLN A 69 -12.04 -5.09 13.41
N LYS A 70 -10.85 -5.68 13.24
CA LYS A 70 -9.61 -5.18 13.85
C LYS A 70 -9.19 -3.83 13.27
N ILE A 71 -9.25 -3.67 11.95
CA ILE A 71 -8.75 -2.46 11.28
C ILE A 71 -9.75 -1.29 11.28
N THR A 72 -11.02 -1.53 11.62
CA THR A 72 -12.04 -0.48 11.81
C THR A 72 -12.50 -0.34 13.26
N GLY A 73 -11.90 -1.09 14.18
CA GLY A 73 -12.35 -1.22 15.57
C GLY A 73 -11.82 -0.13 16.51
N SER A 74 -11.99 -0.37 17.81
CA SER A 74 -11.43 0.52 18.83
C SER A 74 -9.90 0.51 18.83
N LEU A 75 -9.30 1.69 18.95
CA LEU A 75 -7.86 1.81 19.17
C LEU A 75 -7.53 1.58 20.67
N PRO A 76 -6.38 0.96 20.99
CA PRO A 76 -5.93 0.82 22.38
C PRO A 76 -5.70 2.15 23.08
N GLU A 77 -5.57 2.11 24.40
CA GLU A 77 -5.16 3.27 25.19
C GLU A 77 -3.77 3.77 24.73
N GLY A 78 -3.59 5.09 24.68
CA GLY A 78 -2.38 5.75 24.19
C GLY A 78 -2.26 5.84 22.65
N VAL A 79 -3.11 5.14 21.89
CA VAL A 79 -3.15 5.21 20.43
C VAL A 79 -4.22 6.19 19.97
N SER A 80 -3.81 7.21 19.20
CA SER A 80 -4.69 8.27 18.69
C SER A 80 -5.28 7.93 17.32
N PHE A 81 -4.54 7.19 16.49
CA PHE A 81 -4.96 6.82 15.14
C PHE A 81 -4.28 5.52 14.66
N SER A 82 -4.76 4.96 13.55
CA SER A 82 -4.07 3.86 12.87
C SER A 82 -3.74 4.20 11.43
N PHE A 83 -2.58 3.77 10.94
CA PHE A 83 -2.21 3.80 9.54
C PHE A 83 -2.20 2.38 8.96
N GLN A 84 -2.83 2.19 7.81
CA GLN A 84 -2.97 0.90 7.15
C GLN A 84 -2.47 1.01 5.72
N LYS A 85 -1.54 0.14 5.33
CA LYS A 85 -1.13 0.00 3.94
C LYS A 85 -1.79 -1.25 3.37
N HIS A 86 -2.59 -1.06 2.33
CA HIS A 86 -3.32 -2.11 1.64
C HIS A 86 -2.88 -2.20 0.19
N GLN A 87 -2.85 -3.42 -0.35
CA GLN A 87 -2.89 -3.59 -1.80
C GLN A 87 -4.35 -3.71 -2.23
N SER A 88 -4.78 -2.93 -3.22
CA SER A 88 -6.20 -2.90 -3.62
C SER A 88 -6.73 -4.26 -4.06
N LYS A 89 -5.89 -5.10 -4.68
CA LYS A 89 -6.26 -6.46 -5.07
C LYS A 89 -6.61 -7.38 -3.90
N HIS A 90 -6.19 -7.06 -2.67
CA HIS A 90 -6.54 -7.85 -1.49
C HIS A 90 -7.96 -7.57 -0.99
N ALA A 91 -8.56 -6.44 -1.36
CA ALA A 91 -9.94 -6.11 -1.01
C ALA A 91 -10.91 -6.76 -2.00
N LEU A 92 -11.07 -8.09 -1.90
CA LEU A 92 -11.99 -8.84 -2.76
C LEU A 92 -13.45 -8.39 -2.56
N PRO A 93 -14.30 -8.34 -3.61
CA PRO A 93 -15.71 -7.95 -3.50
C PRO A 93 -16.49 -8.68 -2.40
N GLU A 94 -16.16 -9.96 -2.19
CA GLU A 94 -16.74 -10.86 -1.19
C GLU A 94 -16.50 -10.40 0.25
N PHE A 95 -15.52 -9.52 0.50
CA PHE A 95 -15.28 -8.94 1.81
C PHE A 95 -16.21 -7.76 2.12
N GLY A 96 -17.12 -7.45 1.20
CA GLY A 96 -18.00 -6.29 1.27
C GLY A 96 -17.23 -4.97 1.13
N ARG A 97 -18.00 -3.87 1.07
CA ARG A 97 -17.46 -2.51 0.92
C ARG A 97 -17.87 -1.54 2.01
N ASN A 98 -18.92 -1.83 2.77
CA ASN A 98 -19.46 -0.89 3.76
C ASN A 98 -18.44 -0.44 4.82
N TRP A 99 -17.51 -1.31 5.19
CA TRP A 99 -16.46 -1.00 6.17
C TRP A 99 -15.48 0.09 5.68
N LEU A 100 -15.36 0.32 4.37
CA LEU A 100 -14.53 1.37 3.79
C LEU A 100 -15.01 2.78 4.19
N LYS A 101 -16.29 2.94 4.56
CA LYS A 101 -16.84 4.20 5.09
C LYS A 101 -16.25 4.59 6.44
N SER A 102 -15.74 3.61 7.19
CA SER A 102 -15.11 3.83 8.49
C SER A 102 -13.63 4.21 8.37
N LEU A 103 -13.11 4.37 7.15
CA LEU A 103 -11.72 4.69 6.87
C LEU A 103 -11.58 6.05 6.21
N ASN A 104 -10.47 6.72 6.49
CA ASN A 104 -9.96 7.86 5.73
C ASN A 104 -9.05 7.30 4.63
N ASN A 105 -9.61 7.18 3.43
CA ASN A 105 -8.98 6.49 2.32
C ASN A 105 -8.14 7.45 1.46
N PHE A 106 -6.95 7.02 1.05
CA PHE A 106 -6.22 7.63 -0.05
C PHE A 106 -5.52 6.57 -0.91
N PHE A 107 -5.16 6.97 -2.11
CA PHE A 107 -4.63 6.10 -3.15
C PHE A 107 -3.22 6.54 -3.52
N LEU A 108 -2.31 5.57 -3.54
CA LEU A 108 -0.95 5.73 -3.99
C LEU A 108 -0.79 5.08 -5.36
N ILE A 109 -0.56 5.91 -6.38
CA ILE A 109 -0.35 5.45 -7.75
C ILE A 109 1.13 5.47 -8.11
N ARG A 110 1.50 4.62 -9.07
CA ARG A 110 2.83 4.61 -9.67
C ARG A 110 2.68 4.30 -11.15
N ASN A 111 3.55 4.90 -11.97
CA ASN A 111 3.57 4.63 -13.40
C ASN A 111 3.64 3.12 -13.67
N PRO A 112 2.71 2.53 -14.43
CA PRO A 112 2.70 1.09 -14.72
C PRO A 112 4.00 0.57 -15.32
N LYS A 113 4.70 1.38 -16.12
CA LYS A 113 6.02 1.04 -16.68
C LYS A 113 7.00 0.65 -15.56
N GLU A 114 7.04 1.44 -14.48
CA GLU A 114 7.94 1.19 -13.35
C GLU A 114 7.50 -0.01 -12.50
N ILE A 115 6.18 -0.24 -12.36
CA ILE A 115 5.65 -1.41 -11.65
C ILE A 115 6.03 -2.69 -12.40
N ILE A 116 5.77 -2.72 -13.72
CA ILE A 116 6.08 -3.85 -14.60
C ILE A 116 7.58 -4.16 -14.58
N LEU A 117 8.45 -3.16 -14.72
CA LEU A 117 9.90 -3.35 -14.65
C LEU A 117 10.34 -3.90 -13.29
N SER A 118 9.81 -3.37 -12.19
CA SER A 118 10.12 -3.88 -10.87
C SER A 118 9.69 -5.33 -10.68
N TYR A 119 8.57 -5.72 -11.28
CA TYR A 119 8.08 -7.10 -11.23
C TYR A 119 8.95 -8.02 -12.07
N HIS A 120 9.22 -7.64 -13.32
CA HIS A 120 10.01 -8.44 -14.26
C HIS A 120 11.42 -8.75 -13.74
N LYS A 121 12.05 -7.79 -13.04
CA LYS A 121 13.34 -7.99 -12.38
C LYS A 121 13.32 -9.06 -11.29
N LEU A 122 12.23 -9.13 -10.51
CA LEU A 122 12.09 -10.07 -9.39
C LEU A 122 11.59 -11.44 -9.83
N TYR A 123 10.60 -11.44 -10.71
CA TYR A 123 9.90 -12.62 -11.17
C TYR A 123 10.07 -12.67 -12.67
N LYS A 124 11.03 -13.49 -13.13
CA LYS A 124 11.26 -13.80 -14.55
C LYS A 124 10.14 -14.69 -15.11
N LYS A 125 8.88 -14.29 -14.89
CA LYS A 125 7.65 -15.01 -15.25
C LYS A 125 6.78 -14.11 -16.13
N LYS A 126 5.83 -14.73 -16.85
CA LYS A 126 4.84 -14.00 -17.65
C LYS A 126 3.97 -13.14 -16.73
N LEU A 127 4.10 -11.82 -16.85
CA LEU A 127 3.30 -10.85 -16.10
C LEU A 127 1.93 -10.68 -16.76
N THR A 128 0.92 -10.40 -15.94
CA THR A 128 -0.47 -10.19 -16.37
C THR A 128 -1.09 -9.00 -15.66
N MET A 129 -2.24 -8.52 -16.13
CA MET A 129 -3.01 -7.44 -15.47
C MET A 129 -3.27 -7.73 -13.99
N ASP A 130 -3.55 -8.99 -13.63
CA ASP A 130 -3.80 -9.41 -12.25
C ASP A 130 -2.58 -9.22 -11.33
N HIS A 131 -1.38 -9.44 -11.86
CA HIS A 131 -0.14 -9.20 -11.11
C HIS A 131 0.08 -7.71 -10.85
N ILE A 132 -0.21 -6.86 -11.83
CA ILE A 132 -0.03 -5.40 -11.71
C ILE A 132 -1.11 -4.79 -10.82
N GLY A 133 -2.35 -5.28 -10.92
CA GLY A 133 -3.45 -4.94 -10.04
C GLY A 133 -4.04 -3.53 -10.22
N ILE A 134 -3.66 -2.81 -11.29
CA ILE A 134 -4.10 -1.43 -11.54
C ILE A 134 -5.60 -1.31 -11.81
N GLU A 135 -6.21 -2.35 -12.39
CA GLU A 135 -7.66 -2.42 -12.58
C GLU A 135 -8.40 -2.50 -11.24
N TYR A 136 -7.99 -3.41 -10.33
CA TYR A 136 -8.53 -3.47 -8.97
C TYR A 136 -8.36 -2.13 -8.24
N HIS A 137 -7.23 -1.46 -8.45
CA HIS A 137 -6.92 -0.18 -7.84
C HIS A 137 -7.87 0.93 -8.30
N TYR A 138 -8.10 1.05 -9.61
CA TYR A 138 -9.05 2.02 -10.16
C TYR A 138 -10.50 1.70 -9.76
N ASN A 139 -10.91 0.44 -9.83
CA ASN A 139 -12.28 0.03 -9.49
C ASN A 139 -12.58 0.33 -8.02
N LEU A 140 -11.66 0.01 -7.10
CA LEU A 140 -11.81 0.32 -5.68
C LEU A 140 -11.92 1.83 -5.43
N PHE A 141 -11.14 2.65 -6.14
CA PHE A 141 -11.25 4.11 -6.04
C PHE A 141 -12.67 4.60 -6.40
N ARG A 142 -13.24 4.08 -7.50
CA ARG A 142 -14.59 4.41 -7.94
C ARG A 142 -15.66 3.92 -6.98
N GLU A 143 -15.51 2.71 -6.46
CA GLU A 143 -16.43 2.17 -5.44
C GLU A 143 -16.42 3.03 -4.17
N ILE A 144 -15.25 3.45 -3.70
CA ILE A 144 -15.13 4.33 -2.52
C ILE A 144 -15.76 5.70 -2.80
N GLU A 145 -15.53 6.28 -3.98
CA GLU A 145 -16.16 7.54 -4.39
C GLU A 145 -17.68 7.44 -4.37
N LEU A 146 -18.26 6.38 -4.92
CA LEU A 146 -19.71 6.14 -4.91
C LEU A 146 -20.24 5.90 -3.50
N LEU A 147 -19.47 5.19 -2.67
CA LEU A 147 -19.88 4.79 -1.32
C LEU A 147 -19.90 5.96 -0.32
N ILE A 148 -18.95 6.90 -0.46
CA ILE A 148 -18.71 8.01 0.46
C ILE A 148 -19.23 9.34 -0.12
N GLY A 149 -19.42 9.44 -1.43
CA GLY A 149 -19.83 10.68 -2.12
C GLY A 149 -18.72 11.71 -2.27
N LYS A 150 -17.47 11.36 -1.93
CA LYS A 150 -16.27 12.20 -2.10
C LYS A 150 -15.14 11.36 -2.71
N LYS A 151 -14.39 11.97 -3.62
CA LYS A 151 -13.15 11.37 -4.17
C LYS A 151 -12.08 11.28 -3.08
N ALA A 152 -11.45 10.12 -2.98
CA ALA A 152 -10.28 9.94 -2.14
C ALA A 152 -9.10 10.74 -2.68
N VAL A 153 -8.17 11.12 -1.80
CA VAL A 153 -6.90 11.74 -2.21
C VAL A 153 -6.10 10.75 -3.05
N VAL A 154 -5.47 11.25 -4.13
CA VAL A 154 -4.55 10.47 -4.95
C VAL A 154 -3.16 11.11 -4.89
N ILE A 155 -2.14 10.31 -4.59
CA ILE A 155 -0.73 10.72 -4.52
C ILE A 155 0.07 9.88 -5.51
N ASP A 156 0.96 10.51 -6.26
CA ASP A 156 1.94 9.79 -7.06
C ASP A 156 3.13 9.36 -6.18
N SER A 157 3.52 8.10 -6.27
CA SER A 157 4.63 7.55 -5.50
C SER A 157 5.97 8.21 -5.80
N ILE A 158 6.12 8.88 -6.96
CA ILE A 158 7.31 9.66 -7.25
C ILE A 158 7.39 10.92 -6.37
N ASP A 159 6.25 11.54 -6.04
CA ASP A 159 6.20 12.70 -5.15
C ASP A 159 6.56 12.32 -3.71
N ILE A 160 6.20 11.11 -3.28
CA ILE A 160 6.60 10.62 -1.94
C ILE A 160 8.12 10.58 -1.81
N VAL A 161 8.86 10.19 -2.85
CA VAL A 161 10.31 10.05 -2.76
C VAL A 161 11.08 11.31 -3.14
N ASN A 162 10.50 12.19 -3.97
CA ASN A 162 11.12 13.46 -4.37
C ASN A 162 10.75 14.63 -3.45
N ASN A 163 9.56 14.58 -2.83
CA ASN A 163 8.97 15.65 -2.04
C ASN A 163 8.49 15.15 -0.66
N THR A 164 9.16 14.14 -0.09
CA THR A 164 8.78 13.41 1.14
C THR A 164 8.12 14.28 2.21
N ARG A 165 8.82 15.33 2.63
CA ARG A 165 8.35 16.23 3.68
C ARG A 165 7.06 16.94 3.31
N LYS A 166 6.97 17.48 2.08
CA LYS A 166 5.77 18.18 1.59
C LYS A 166 4.57 17.23 1.54
N VAL A 167 4.77 16.01 1.02
CA VAL A 167 3.71 15.00 0.95
C VAL A 167 3.22 14.58 2.33
N LEU A 168 4.14 14.31 3.27
CA LEU A 168 3.76 13.94 4.64
C LEU A 168 3.07 15.08 5.39
N LEU A 169 3.53 16.34 5.23
CA LEU A 169 2.84 17.51 5.77
C LEU A 169 1.40 17.61 5.24
N PHE A 170 1.22 17.45 3.93
CA PHE A 170 -0.08 17.45 3.28
C PHE A 170 -1.00 16.34 3.82
N LEU A 171 -0.51 15.08 3.86
CA LEU A 171 -1.30 13.95 4.37
C LEU A 171 -1.66 14.13 5.85
N CYS A 172 -0.73 14.63 6.66
CA CYS A 172 -1.00 14.92 8.06
C CYS A 172 -2.09 15.99 8.22
N SER A 173 -2.05 17.05 7.41
CA SER A 173 -3.09 18.07 7.39
C SER A 173 -4.45 17.52 6.94
N GLU A 174 -4.49 16.76 5.84
CA GLU A 174 -5.74 16.19 5.29
C GLU A 174 -6.42 15.27 6.30
N PHE A 175 -5.64 14.44 7.02
CA PHE A 175 -6.18 13.51 8.03
C PHE A 175 -6.20 14.08 9.45
N GLN A 176 -5.90 15.37 9.60
CA GLN A 176 -5.90 16.08 10.88
C GLN A 176 -5.07 15.36 11.95
N ILE A 177 -3.87 14.91 11.59
CA ILE A 177 -2.87 14.35 12.51
C ILE A 177 -1.67 15.28 12.57
N LYS A 178 -0.90 15.21 13.67
CA LYS A 178 0.28 16.06 13.83
C LYS A 178 1.44 15.51 13.00
N PHE A 179 2.03 16.35 12.16
CA PHE A 179 3.29 16.02 11.50
C PHE A 179 4.44 15.96 12.53
N SER A 180 5.37 15.03 12.33
CA SER A 180 6.58 14.88 13.15
C SER A 180 7.79 14.63 12.26
N GLU A 181 8.92 15.26 12.59
CA GLU A 181 10.22 15.03 11.95
C GLU A 181 10.65 13.57 11.99
N LYS A 182 10.21 12.83 13.03
CA LYS A 182 10.48 11.40 13.18
C LYS A 182 9.97 10.59 11.98
N MET A 183 8.98 11.07 11.23
CA MET A 183 8.46 10.37 10.05
C MET A 183 9.43 10.36 8.85
N LEU A 184 10.45 11.23 8.84
CA LEU A 184 11.34 11.39 7.70
C LEU A 184 12.51 10.40 7.69
N ASN A 185 12.82 9.81 8.83
CA ASN A 185 13.94 8.91 9.01
C ASN A 185 13.60 7.77 9.97
N TRP A 186 14.27 6.63 9.81
CA TRP A 186 14.09 5.47 10.68
C TRP A 186 15.39 4.68 10.81
N GLU A 187 15.49 3.94 11.91
CA GLU A 187 16.62 3.03 12.12
C GLU A 187 16.49 1.75 11.28
N VAL A 188 17.65 1.21 10.88
CA VAL A 188 17.74 -0.12 10.23
C VAL A 188 17.59 -1.19 11.31
N ASN A 189 16.35 -1.41 11.74
CA ASN A 189 15.99 -2.41 12.72
C ASN A 189 14.75 -3.19 12.25
N PRO A 190 14.94 -4.26 11.45
CA PRO A 190 13.85 -5.11 11.00
C PRO A 190 13.01 -5.64 12.16
N LYS A 191 13.62 -6.07 13.27
CA LYS A 191 12.91 -6.67 14.42
C LYS A 191 11.90 -5.72 15.08
N ALA A 192 12.15 -4.41 15.04
CA ALA A 192 11.24 -3.41 15.59
C ALA A 192 10.12 -3.00 14.60
N SER A 193 10.25 -3.39 13.33
CA SER A 193 9.34 -3.03 12.25
C SER A 193 7.94 -3.65 12.42
N LYS A 194 6.91 -2.92 11.99
CA LYS A 194 5.53 -3.42 11.89
C LYS A 194 5.22 -4.01 10.51
N LEU A 195 6.22 -4.12 9.64
CA LEU A 195 6.09 -4.77 8.33
C LEU A 195 5.76 -6.26 8.47
N LEU A 196 5.02 -6.76 7.48
CA LEU A 196 4.42 -8.08 7.45
C LEU A 196 5.45 -9.21 7.66
N GLN A 197 5.40 -9.92 8.79
CA GLN A 197 6.05 -11.21 9.08
C GLN A 197 7.52 -11.36 8.61
N ILE A 198 8.29 -10.28 8.60
CA ILE A 198 9.67 -10.27 8.07
C ILE A 198 10.64 -11.17 8.85
N GLU A 199 10.31 -11.47 10.10
CA GLU A 199 11.09 -12.38 10.95
C GLU A 199 10.69 -13.85 10.77
N LYS A 200 9.51 -14.12 10.21
CA LYS A 200 8.96 -15.47 10.09
C LYS A 200 9.15 -16.10 8.71
N SER A 201 9.38 -15.31 7.67
CA SER A 201 9.59 -15.84 6.31
C SER A 201 10.73 -15.11 5.58
N PRO A 202 11.70 -15.86 5.00
CA PRO A 202 12.75 -15.29 4.17
C PRO A 202 12.19 -14.62 2.90
N TYR A 203 11.05 -15.06 2.38
CA TYR A 203 10.40 -14.44 1.23
C TYR A 203 9.90 -13.03 1.54
N SER A 204 9.23 -12.86 2.68
CA SER A 204 8.84 -11.52 3.15
C SER A 204 10.07 -10.62 3.31
N ARG A 205 11.14 -11.11 3.94
CA ARG A 205 12.40 -10.35 4.07
C ARG A 205 12.97 -9.96 2.70
N GLY A 206 12.91 -10.85 1.70
CA GLY A 206 13.32 -10.58 0.33
C GLY A 206 12.49 -9.47 -0.35
N TRP A 207 11.15 -9.51 -0.20
CA TRP A 207 10.25 -8.49 -0.76
C TRP A 207 10.51 -7.09 -0.20
N TYR A 208 10.93 -7.03 1.08
CA TYR A 208 11.19 -5.81 1.82
C TYR A 208 12.67 -5.40 1.88
N SER A 209 13.59 -6.18 1.30
CA SER A 209 15.04 -5.95 1.32
C SER A 209 15.46 -4.47 1.11
N ASN A 210 14.87 -3.79 0.12
CA ASN A 210 15.17 -2.38 -0.15
C ASN A 210 14.81 -1.44 1.00
N VAL A 211 13.64 -1.63 1.63
CA VAL A 211 13.21 -0.74 2.71
C VAL A 211 13.89 -1.11 4.02
N LEU A 212 14.13 -2.40 4.27
CA LEU A 212 14.81 -2.88 5.47
C LEU A 212 16.26 -2.38 5.54
N GLY A 213 16.93 -2.20 4.40
CA GLY A 213 18.28 -1.60 4.34
C GLY A 213 18.31 -0.07 4.24
N SER A 214 17.15 0.61 4.29
CA SER A 214 17.06 2.07 4.15
C SER A 214 16.85 2.75 5.50
N ARG A 215 17.23 4.03 5.60
CA ARG A 215 16.93 4.91 6.75
C ARG A 215 15.99 6.05 6.42
N VAL A 216 15.66 6.22 5.14
CA VAL A 216 14.88 7.34 4.59
C VAL A 216 14.12 6.83 3.37
N PHE A 217 13.22 7.66 2.84
CA PHE A 217 12.63 7.44 1.52
C PHE A 217 13.72 7.53 0.45
N ILE A 218 13.85 6.49 -0.38
CA ILE A 218 14.88 6.43 -1.43
C ILE A 218 14.19 6.40 -2.79
N ASN A 219 14.53 7.37 -3.64
CA ASN A 219 14.26 7.27 -5.06
C ASN A 219 15.36 6.46 -5.76
N LYS A 220 15.13 5.17 -5.98
CA LYS A 220 15.96 4.37 -6.90
C LYS A 220 15.34 4.47 -8.30
N GLN A 221 15.99 5.23 -9.19
CA GLN A 221 15.70 5.16 -10.62
C GLN A 221 16.07 3.77 -11.14
N GLN A 222 15.32 3.31 -12.14
CA GLN A 222 15.60 2.06 -12.83
C GLN A 222 16.04 2.42 -14.25
N ASP A 223 17.35 2.41 -14.47
CA ASP A 223 17.94 2.52 -15.80
C ASP A 223 17.95 1.12 -16.42
N LEU A 224 16.77 0.68 -16.84
CA LEU A 224 16.59 -0.56 -17.58
C LEU A 224 15.77 -0.27 -18.81
N ASP A 225 16.22 -0.81 -19.94
CA ASP A 225 15.42 -0.87 -21.15
C ASP A 225 14.12 -1.61 -20.87
N PHE A 226 13.04 -1.11 -21.45
CA PHE A 226 11.74 -1.73 -21.27
C PHE A 226 11.60 -2.91 -22.24
N PRO A 227 11.42 -4.15 -21.75
CA PRO A 227 11.29 -5.30 -22.64
C PRO A 227 10.08 -5.14 -23.55
N GLU A 228 10.29 -5.21 -24.87
CA GLU A 228 9.26 -4.94 -25.87
C GLU A 228 8.06 -5.88 -25.73
N GLU A 229 8.29 -7.11 -25.28
CA GLU A 229 7.24 -8.10 -25.05
C GLU A 229 6.24 -7.71 -23.95
N LEU A 230 6.59 -6.72 -23.12
CA LEU A 230 5.72 -6.19 -22.06
C LEU A 230 4.92 -4.96 -22.52
N ASN A 231 5.15 -4.44 -23.73
CA ASN A 231 4.41 -3.27 -24.25
C ASN A 231 2.89 -3.49 -24.26
N PRO A 232 2.35 -4.65 -24.70
CA PRO A 232 0.90 -4.87 -24.66
C PRO A 232 0.31 -4.79 -23.25
N LEU A 233 1.05 -5.28 -22.23
CA LEU A 233 0.63 -5.19 -20.84
C LEU A 233 0.68 -3.74 -20.34
N LEU A 234 1.72 -2.98 -20.72
CA LEU A 234 1.82 -1.56 -20.39
C LEU A 234 0.65 -0.79 -20.98
N GLU A 235 0.39 -0.95 -22.26
CA GLU A 235 -0.73 -0.31 -22.97
C GLU A 235 -2.08 -0.63 -22.31
N ALA A 236 -2.30 -1.88 -21.90
CA ALA A 236 -3.51 -2.27 -21.19
C ALA A 236 -3.62 -1.60 -19.79
N CYS A 237 -2.50 -1.37 -19.10
CA CYS A 237 -2.48 -0.74 -17.77
C CYS A 237 -2.70 0.77 -17.82
N MET A 238 -2.21 1.45 -18.87
CA MET A 238 -2.18 2.91 -18.96
C MET A 238 -3.55 3.58 -18.84
N PRO A 239 -4.66 3.08 -19.42
CA PRO A 239 -5.98 3.66 -19.26
C PRO A 239 -6.41 3.81 -17.79
N TYR A 240 -6.14 2.80 -16.94
CA TYR A 240 -6.48 2.84 -15.52
C TYR A 240 -5.61 3.84 -14.76
N TYR A 241 -4.30 3.84 -15.03
CA TYR A 241 -3.38 4.80 -14.43
C TYR A 241 -3.75 6.25 -14.81
N ASN A 242 -4.03 6.51 -16.10
CA ASN A 242 -4.39 7.84 -16.58
C ASN A 242 -5.68 8.36 -15.94
N LYS A 243 -6.68 7.48 -15.74
CA LYS A 243 -7.91 7.85 -15.03
C LYS A 243 -7.65 8.23 -13.57
N LEU A 244 -6.75 7.53 -12.87
CA LEU A 244 -6.39 7.87 -11.49
C LEU A 244 -5.51 9.13 -11.41
N SER A 245 -4.56 9.28 -12.33
CA SER A 245 -3.58 10.37 -12.31
C SER A 245 -4.22 11.75 -12.52
N GLN A 246 -5.39 11.81 -13.15
CA GLN A 246 -6.21 13.02 -13.25
C GLN A 246 -6.62 13.60 -11.88
N TYR A 247 -6.66 12.77 -10.83
CA TYR A 247 -7.04 13.18 -9.47
C TYR A 247 -5.84 13.42 -8.56
N ARG A 248 -4.62 13.29 -9.08
CA ARG A 248 -3.42 13.40 -8.24
C ARG A 248 -3.26 14.82 -7.70
N VAL A 249 -2.85 14.92 -6.45
CA VAL A 249 -2.37 16.17 -5.86
C VAL A 249 -1.01 16.49 -6.47
N THR A 250 -0.82 17.74 -6.89
CA THR A 250 0.47 18.21 -7.42
C THR A 250 1.25 18.93 -6.33
N PHE A 251 2.50 18.52 -6.13
CA PHE A 251 3.41 19.11 -5.12
C PHE A 251 4.39 20.12 -5.72
N ASN A 252 3.97 20.81 -6.79
CA ASN A 252 4.75 21.84 -7.46
C ASN A 252 5.11 22.94 -6.44
N GLY A 253 6.40 23.21 -6.31
CA GLY A 253 6.94 24.36 -5.58
C GLY A 253 8.29 24.70 -6.15
#